data_AF-A0A4Q5WAC0-F1
#
_entry.id   AF-A0A4Q5WAC0-F1
#
_cell.length_a   1.000
_cell.length_b   1.000
_cell.length_c   1.000
_cell.angle_alpha   90.00
_cell.angle_beta   90.00
_cell.angle_gamma   90.00
#
_symmetry.space_group_name_H-M   'P 1'
#
loop_
_entity.id
_entity.type
_entity.pdbx_description
1 polymer ?
#
loop_
_entity_poly.entity_id
_entity_poly.type
_entity_poly.pdbx_seq_one_letter_code
_entity_poly.pdbx_strand_id
1 'polypeptide(L)'
;MKLKLRPSLALPVVIFLLLLSACRREESLETGYTSAYSLQDTFGICYTSNVVGSYRAGQLLGDSSYLELSLFVNVPGRYSINTDLQNGFSFTGTGT
;
A
#
# COMPACT_ATOMS: atom_id res chain seq x y z
N MET A 1 20.81 -36.42 -33.52
CA MET A 1 20.36 -37.36 -32.47
C MET A 1 18.91 -37.02 -32.13
N LYS A 2 17.92 -37.76 -32.63
CA LYS A 2 16.49 -37.44 -32.42
C LYS A 2 16.04 -38.03 -31.08
N LEU A 3 15.80 -37.18 -30.08
CA LEU A 3 15.27 -37.59 -28.78
C LEU A 3 13.83 -38.09 -28.98
N LYS A 4 13.61 -39.41 -29.03
CA LYS A 4 12.26 -40.00 -29.02
C LYS A 4 11.75 -39.98 -27.57
N LEU A 5 10.99 -38.95 -27.24
CA LEU A 5 10.33 -38.82 -25.94
C LEU A 5 9.29 -39.95 -25.79
N ARG A 6 9.57 -40.91 -24.90
CA ARG A 6 8.64 -42.00 -24.59
C ARG A 6 7.46 -41.42 -23.80
N PRO A 7 6.19 -41.71 -24.17
CA PRO A 7 5.02 -41.12 -23.51
C PRO A 7 4.93 -41.45 -22.02
N SER A 8 5.49 -42.59 -21.58
CA SER A 8 5.60 -42.96 -20.17
C SER A 8 6.54 -42.06 -19.36
N LEU A 9 7.50 -41.40 -20.00
CA LEU A 9 8.42 -40.44 -19.37
C LEU A 9 7.89 -39.00 -19.44
N ALA A 10 6.85 -38.74 -20.25
CA ALA A 10 6.28 -37.40 -20.40
C ALA A 10 5.47 -36.96 -19.16
N LEU A 11 4.74 -37.90 -18.54
CA LEU A 11 3.93 -37.62 -17.35
C LEU A 11 4.76 -37.13 -16.14
N PRO A 12 5.86 -37.79 -15.72
CA PRO A 12 6.68 -37.30 -14.61
C PRO A 12 7.39 -35.99 -14.94
N VAL A 13 7.78 -35.76 -16.20
CA VAL A 13 8.43 -34.51 -16.64
C VAL A 13 7.45 -33.34 -16.60
N VAL A 14 6.19 -33.53 -17.02
CA VAL A 14 5.14 -32.51 -16.93
C VAL A 14 4.80 -32.20 -15.48
N ILE A 15 4.70 -33.22 -14.62
CA ILE A 15 4.48 -33.04 -13.18
C ILE A 15 5.63 -32.27 -12.53
N PHE A 16 6.89 -32.58 -12.88
CA PHE A 16 8.06 -31.86 -12.38
C PHE A 16 8.09 -30.40 -12.85
N LEU A 17 7.70 -30.11 -14.09
CA LEU A 17 7.57 -28.74 -14.60
C LEU A 17 6.44 -27.96 -13.90
N LEU A 18 5.33 -28.62 -13.56
CA LEU A 18 4.24 -28.02 -12.79
C LEU A 18 4.67 -27.71 -11.34
N LEU A 19 5.43 -28.61 -10.71
CA LEU A 19 6.01 -28.39 -9.38
C LEU A 19 7.03 -27.23 -9.37
N LEU A 20 7.85 -27.08 -10.42
CA LEU A 20 8.74 -25.94 -10.58
C LEU A 20 7.97 -24.61 -10.79
N SER A 21 6.75 -24.67 -11.37
CA SER A 21 5.90 -23.49 -11.56
C SER A 21 5.14 -23.07 -10.29
N ALA A 22 4.91 -24.00 -9.36
CA ALA A 22 4.28 -23.72 -8.06
C ALA A 22 5.21 -23.00 -7.06
N CYS A 23 6.53 -23.06 -7.27
CA CYS A 23 7.51 -22.24 -6.56
C CYS A 23 7.73 -20.85 -7.22
N ARG A 24 6.80 -20.36 -8.04
CA ARG A 24 6.82 -18.95 -8.44
C ARG A 24 6.27 -18.11 -7.30
N ARG A 25 7.11 -17.20 -6.81
CA ARG A 25 6.77 -16.17 -5.82
C ARG A 25 5.45 -15.48 -6.20
N GLU A 26 4.53 -15.40 -5.25
CA GLU A 26 3.22 -14.80 -5.44
C GLU A 26 3.33 -13.26 -5.38
N GLU A 27 3.77 -12.62 -6.47
CA GLU A 27 3.97 -11.16 -6.56
C GLU A 27 2.70 -10.33 -6.22
N SER A 28 1.52 -10.95 -6.32
CA SER A 28 0.22 -10.38 -5.94
C SER A 28 0.14 -10.01 -4.45
N LEU A 29 0.85 -10.72 -3.56
CA LEU A 29 0.86 -10.45 -2.12
C LEU A 29 1.96 -9.43 -1.75
N GLU A 30 3.10 -9.48 -2.43
CA GLU A 30 4.29 -8.68 -2.10
C GLU A 30 4.23 -7.24 -2.66
N THR A 31 3.50 -7.00 -3.76
CA THR A 31 3.37 -5.65 -4.33
C THR A 31 2.27 -4.81 -3.65
N GLY A 32 1.32 -5.47 -2.98
CA GLY A 32 0.20 -4.85 -2.27
C GLY A 32 -0.76 -4.09 -3.20
N TYR A 33 -2.04 -4.03 -2.82
CA TYR A 33 -2.97 -3.13 -3.49
C TYR A 33 -2.65 -1.69 -3.10
N THR A 34 -2.72 -0.75 -4.05
CA THR A 34 -2.72 0.69 -3.72
C THR A 34 -4.12 1.07 -3.29
N SER A 35 -4.24 1.77 -2.17
CA SER A 35 -5.53 2.26 -1.71
C SER A 35 -6.12 3.28 -2.68
N ALA A 36 -7.44 3.28 -2.80
CA ALA A 36 -8.20 4.36 -3.41
C ALA A 36 -9.05 5.01 -2.31
N TYR A 37 -8.84 6.29 -2.06
CA TYR A 37 -9.52 7.02 -1.00
C TYR A 37 -9.83 8.46 -1.42
N SER A 38 -10.71 9.11 -0.67
CA SER A 38 -11.11 10.50 -0.90
C SER A 38 -11.05 11.28 0.41
N LEU A 39 -10.47 12.49 0.33
CA LEU A 39 -10.39 13.44 1.44
C LEU A 39 -11.55 14.44 1.44
N GLN A 40 -12.39 14.38 0.41
CA GLN A 40 -13.57 15.23 0.22
C GLN A 40 -14.73 14.38 -0.25
N ASP A 41 -15.95 14.84 0.00
CA ASP A 41 -17.16 14.26 -0.55
C ASP A 41 -17.41 14.70 -2.02
N THR A 42 -18.49 14.20 -2.61
CA THR A 42 -18.88 14.51 -4.00
C THR A 42 -19.23 15.99 -4.23
N PHE A 43 -19.51 16.75 -3.17
CA PHE A 43 -19.81 18.18 -3.24
C PHE A 43 -18.56 19.06 -2.98
N GLY A 44 -17.40 18.44 -2.76
CA GLY A 44 -16.14 19.14 -2.49
C GLY A 44 -15.99 19.58 -1.02
N ILE A 45 -16.78 19.02 -0.11
CA ILE A 45 -16.63 19.27 1.34
C ILE A 45 -15.56 18.32 1.88
N CYS A 46 -14.52 18.88 2.50
CA CYS A 46 -13.49 18.09 3.17
C CYS A 46 -14.06 17.28 4.33
N TYR A 47 -13.61 16.03 4.47
CA TYR A 47 -13.83 15.27 5.69
C TYR A 47 -13.09 15.92 6.86
N THR A 48 -13.51 15.59 8.08
CA THR A 48 -12.98 16.16 9.31
C THR A 48 -11.48 15.92 9.45
N SER A 49 -10.74 17.00 9.74
CA SER A 49 -9.33 16.97 10.12
C SER A 49 -9.13 17.69 11.45
N ASN A 50 -8.30 17.15 12.34
CA ASN A 50 -8.00 17.76 13.63
C ASN A 50 -6.49 17.76 13.90
N VAL A 51 -5.92 18.93 14.11
CA VAL A 51 -4.50 19.08 14.48
C VAL A 51 -4.39 19.00 16.00
N VAL A 52 -3.75 17.96 16.50
CA VAL A 52 -3.58 17.68 17.92
C VAL A 52 -2.16 18.00 18.35
N GLY A 53 -2.00 18.70 19.47
CA GLY A 53 -0.71 19.07 20.04
C GLY A 53 -0.49 20.58 20.14
N SER A 54 0.73 20.99 20.48
CA SER A 54 1.11 22.40 20.62
C SER A 54 2.22 22.76 19.64
N TYR A 55 1.91 23.66 18.71
CA TYR A 55 2.83 24.10 17.66
C TYR A 55 3.27 25.53 17.96
N ARG A 56 4.50 25.67 18.47
CA ARG A 56 5.09 26.96 18.86
C ARG A 56 6.50 27.09 18.33
N ALA A 57 6.87 28.30 17.90
CA ALA A 57 8.23 28.57 17.45
C ALA A 57 9.25 28.28 18.56
N GLY A 58 10.35 27.62 18.20
CA GLY A 58 11.40 27.23 19.14
C GLY A 58 11.10 26.01 20.01
N GLN A 59 9.91 25.41 19.89
CA GLN A 59 9.56 24.18 20.58
C GLN A 59 9.78 22.97 19.67
N LEU A 60 10.47 21.95 20.18
CA LEU A 60 10.61 20.66 19.49
C LEU A 60 9.26 19.95 19.44
N LEU A 61 8.91 19.42 18.28
CA LEU A 61 7.76 18.53 18.12
C LEU A 61 8.07 17.15 18.73
N GLY A 62 7.03 16.48 19.21
CA GLY A 62 7.10 15.09 19.65
C GLY A 62 5.82 14.35 19.24
N ASP A 63 5.71 13.09 19.66
CA ASP A 63 4.62 12.19 19.25
C ASP A 63 3.22 12.65 19.69
N SER A 64 3.13 13.62 20.59
CA SER A 64 1.88 14.30 20.97
C SER A 64 1.42 15.36 19.95
N SER A 65 2.18 15.60 18.89
CA SER A 65 1.92 16.58 17.83
C SER A 65 1.61 15.85 16.51
N TYR A 66 0.34 15.59 16.23
CA TYR A 66 -0.10 14.82 15.08
C TYR A 66 -1.39 15.38 14.45
N LEU A 67 -1.71 14.89 13.25
CA LEU A 67 -2.92 15.22 12.53
C LEU A 67 -3.84 13.99 12.49
N GLU A 68 -5.07 14.14 12.98
CA GLU A 68 -6.12 13.15 12.85
C GLU A 68 -6.95 13.47 11.60
N LEU A 69 -7.10 12.49 10.70
CA LEU A 69 -7.82 12.62 9.43
C LEU A 69 -8.92 11.58 9.31
N SER A 70 -10.14 12.05 9.06
CA SER A 70 -11.22 11.21 8.54
C SER A 70 -11.16 11.19 7.02
N LEU A 71 -11.37 10.04 6.41
CA LEU A 71 -11.36 9.87 4.96
C LEU A 71 -12.26 8.71 4.55
N PHE A 72 -12.70 8.72 3.30
CA PHE A 72 -13.49 7.63 2.75
C PHE A 72 -12.59 6.70 1.93
N VAL A 73 -12.50 5.43 2.33
CA VAL A 73 -11.71 4.41 1.63
C VAL A 73 -12.61 3.63 0.68
N ASN A 74 -12.39 3.79 -0.62
CA ASN A 74 -13.07 3.03 -1.67
C ASN A 74 -12.45 1.64 -1.87
N VAL A 75 -11.11 1.58 -1.85
CA VAL A 75 -10.33 0.35 -2.02
C VAL A 75 -9.26 0.32 -0.93
N PRO A 76 -9.22 -0.71 -0.08
CA PRO A 76 -8.18 -0.86 0.93
C PRO A 76 -6.83 -1.15 0.28
N GLY A 77 -5.76 -0.74 0.93
CA GLY A 77 -4.40 -1.01 0.47
C GLY A 77 -3.40 0.02 0.98
N ARG A 78 -2.20 -0.02 0.40
CA ARG A 78 -1.10 0.87 0.72
C ARG A 78 -1.47 2.32 0.46
N TYR A 79 -1.18 3.19 1.41
CA TYR A 79 -1.41 4.62 1.28
C TYR A 79 -0.14 5.40 1.60
N SER A 80 -0.04 6.57 0.98
CA SER A 80 0.90 7.63 1.30
C SER A 80 0.13 8.94 1.23
N ILE A 81 0.05 9.64 2.36
CA ILE A 81 -0.66 10.91 2.50
C ILE A 81 0.36 11.96 2.92
N ASN A 82 0.30 13.12 2.28
CA ASN A 82 1.12 14.28 2.59
C ASN A 82 0.21 15.50 2.62
N THR A 83 0.47 16.43 3.53
CA THR A 83 -0.22 17.73 3.54
C THR A 83 0.69 18.80 2.95
N ASP A 84 0.07 19.89 2.52
CA ASP A 84 0.79 21.12 2.22
C ASP A 84 1.48 21.67 3.49
N LEU A 85 2.44 22.56 3.26
CA LEU A 85 3.11 23.30 4.33
C LEU A 85 2.20 24.42 4.81
N GLN A 86 1.76 24.35 6.07
CA GLN A 86 0.97 25.41 6.70
C GLN A 86 1.66 25.87 7.98
N ASN A 87 1.92 27.17 8.10
CA ASN A 87 2.59 27.77 9.25
C ASN A 87 3.93 27.10 9.62
N GLY A 88 4.65 26.57 8.62
CA GLY A 88 5.93 25.88 8.80
C GLY A 88 5.83 24.40 9.18
N PHE A 89 4.62 23.82 9.18
CA PHE A 89 4.39 22.40 9.49
C PHE A 89 3.73 21.67 8.34
N SER A 90 4.11 20.40 8.14
CA SER A 90 3.50 19.48 7.19
C SER A 90 3.47 18.09 7.81
N PHE A 91 2.45 17.31 7.49
CA PHE A 91 2.29 15.95 8.00
C PHE A 91 2.42 14.94 6.87
N THR A 92 2.96 13.77 7.22
CA THR A 92 3.09 12.64 6.31
C THR A 92 2.66 11.37 7.02
N GLY A 93 1.92 10.51 6.34
CA GLY A 93 1.53 9.20 6.86
C GLY A 93 1.56 8.14 5.77
N THR A 94 2.08 6.96 6.11
CA THR A 94 2.12 5.79 5.21
C THR A 94 1.64 4.55 5.93
N GLY A 95 0.93 3.67 5.23
CA GLY A 95 0.47 2.40 5.79
C GLY A 95 0.04 1.40 4.71
N THR A 96 -0.55 0.28 5.14
CA THR A 96 -1.03 -0.84 4.31
C THR A 96 -2.42 -1.27 4.72
#